data_AF-A0A7V9AVE6-F1
#
_entry.id   AF-A0A7V9AVE6-F1
#
_cell.length_a   1.000
_cell.length_b   1.000
_cell.length_c   1.000
_cell.angle_alpha   90.00
_cell.angle_beta   90.00
_cell.angle_gamma   90.00
#
_symmetry.space_group_name_H-M   'P 1'
#
loop_
_entity.id
_entity.type
_entity.pdbx_description
1 polymer ?
#
loop_
_entity_poly.entity_id
_entity_poly.type
_entity_poly.pdbx_seq_one_letter_code
_entity_poly.pdbx_strand_id
1 'polypeptide(L)'
;LGDLGRARRPLVTVFFGNPYVATSLPELPAIMLTYDFYDRAEASAVRALAGEAAIGGRLPIELPGLAKVGSGLDRAAAASTAAK
;
A
#
# COMPACT_ATOMS: atom_id res chain seq x y z
N LEU A 1 -2.68 -14.55 10.44
CA LEU A 1 -2.74 -13.79 9.17
C LEU A 1 -2.80 -14.68 7.93
N GLY A 2 -2.24 -15.90 7.96
CA GLY A 2 -2.18 -16.80 6.79
C GLY A 2 -3.50 -17.11 6.08
N ASP A 3 -4.64 -17.10 6.79
CA ASP A 3 -5.96 -17.34 6.16
C ASP A 3 -6.49 -16.14 5.37
N LEU A 4 -6.07 -14.91 5.71
CA LEU A 4 -6.54 -13.69 5.04
C LEU A 4 -5.96 -13.58 3.63
N GLY A 5 -4.70 -13.97 3.43
CA GLY A 5 -4.08 -14.03 2.09
C GLY A 5 -4.68 -15.11 1.19
N ARG A 6 -5.34 -16.12 1.77
CA ARG A 6 -6.01 -17.21 1.04
C ARG A 6 -7.49 -16.95 0.73
N ALA A 7 -8.11 -15.98 1.40
CA ALA A 7 -9.48 -15.59 1.10
C ALA A 7 -9.55 -14.94 -0.29
N ARG A 8 -10.51 -15.34 -1.13
CA ARG A 8 -10.76 -14.74 -2.47
C ARG A 8 -11.35 -13.33 -2.43
N ARG A 9 -11.04 -12.54 -1.40
CA ARG A 9 -11.47 -11.15 -1.26
C ARG A 9 -10.29 -10.23 -1.54
N PRO A 10 -10.50 -9.06 -2.15
CA PRO A 10 -9.48 -8.04 -2.25
C PRO A 10 -8.93 -7.70 -0.86
N LEU A 11 -7.61 -7.81 -0.69
CA LEU A 11 -6.90 -7.54 0.55
C LEU A 11 -5.69 -6.67 0.23
N VAL A 12 -5.57 -5.55 0.95
CA VAL A 12 -4.36 -4.74 1.00
C VAL A 12 -3.97 -4.55 2.45
N THR A 13 -2.70 -4.76 2.77
CA THR A 13 -2.16 -4.48 4.10
C THR A 13 -1.38 -3.18 4.07
N VAL A 14 -1.68 -2.27 4.99
CA VAL A 14 -1.00 -0.97 5.10
C VAL A 14 -0.12 -0.99 6.35
N PHE A 15 1.16 -0.66 6.17
CA PHE A 15 2.10 -0.50 7.28
C PHE A 15 2.39 0.99 7.52
N PHE A 16 2.20 1.39 8.77
CA PHE A 16 2.47 2.72 9.29
C PHE A 16 3.79 2.70 10.05
N GLY A 17 4.69 3.65 9.77
CA GLY A 17 6.03 3.70 10.35
C GLY A 17 7.02 2.71 9.74
N ASN A 18 7.39 1.64 10.47
CA ASN A 18 8.54 0.80 10.11
C ASN A 18 8.26 -0.13 8.90
N PRO A 19 8.96 0.06 7.77
CA PRO A 19 8.72 -0.71 6.55
C PRO A 19 9.19 -2.17 6.63
N TYR A 20 10.11 -2.51 7.53
CA TYR A 20 10.66 -3.88 7.64
C TYR A 20 9.66 -4.88 8.25
N VAL A 21 8.55 -4.41 8.83
CA VAL A 21 7.49 -5.32 9.27
C VAL A 21 6.90 -6.09 8.08
N ALA A 22 6.85 -5.46 6.90
CA ALA A 22 6.37 -6.08 5.67
C ALA A 22 7.20 -7.30 5.23
N THR A 23 8.52 -7.31 5.49
CA THR A 23 9.39 -8.42 5.08
C THR A 23 9.16 -9.68 5.91
N SER A 24 8.48 -9.57 7.05
CA SER A 24 8.11 -10.70 7.91
C SER A 24 6.79 -11.37 7.49
N LEU A 25 6.08 -10.80 6.51
CA LEU A 25 4.76 -11.26 6.04
C LEU A 25 4.74 -11.41 4.51
N PRO A 26 5.60 -12.27 3.93
CA PRO A 26 5.75 -12.42 2.48
C PRO A 26 4.51 -12.99 1.79
N GLU A 27 3.58 -13.60 2.52
CA GLU A 27 2.35 -14.19 1.99
C GLU A 27 1.25 -13.17 1.68
N LEU A 28 1.46 -11.89 1.96
CA LEU A 28 0.46 -10.85 1.75
C LEU A 28 0.37 -10.47 0.25
N PRO A 29 -0.84 -10.48 -0.34
CA PRO A 29 -1.01 -10.28 -1.78
C PRO A 29 -0.77 -8.84 -2.24
N ALA A 30 -0.95 -7.86 -1.36
CA ALA A 30 -0.70 -6.46 -1.65
C ALA A 30 -0.32 -5.69 -0.37
N ILE A 31 0.71 -4.86 -0.50
CA ILE A 31 1.31 -4.09 0.60
C ILE A 31 1.41 -2.62 0.22
N MET A 32 1.06 -1.73 1.14
CA MET A 32 1.26 -0.28 1.05
C MET A 32 2.05 0.20 2.25
N LEU A 33 3.04 1.06 2.02
CA LEU A 33 3.88 1.66 3.05
C LEU A 33 3.65 3.17 3.07
N THR A 34 3.33 3.72 4.23
CA THR A 34 3.12 5.17 4.39
C THR A 34 4.29 5.89 5.03
N TYR A 35 5.23 5.14 5.65
CA TYR A 35 6.41 5.64 6.37
C TYR A 35 6.13 6.63 7.52
N ASP A 36 4.86 6.75 7.91
CA ASP A 36 4.40 7.70 8.91
C ASP A 36 3.33 7.01 9.77
N PHE A 37 3.17 7.47 11.01
CA PHE A 37 2.23 6.96 12.01
C PHE A 37 1.20 8.01 12.44
N TYR A 38 1.19 9.22 11.88
CA TYR A 38 0.16 10.23 12.15
C TYR A 38 -1.11 10.03 11.32
N ASP A 39 -2.25 10.51 11.82
CA ASP A 39 -3.59 10.41 11.22
C ASP A 39 -3.66 10.82 9.73
N ARG A 40 -2.79 11.75 9.30
CA ARG A 40 -2.72 12.17 7.89
C ARG A 40 -2.27 11.05 6.98
N ALA A 41 -1.38 10.17 7.45
CA ALA A 41 -0.90 9.02 6.72
C ALA A 41 -2.04 8.01 6.50
N GLU A 42 -2.87 7.79 7.52
CA GLU A 42 -4.07 6.94 7.43
C GLU A 42 -5.07 7.50 6.44
N ALA A 43 -5.42 8.79 6.57
CA ALA A 43 -6.33 9.47 5.65
C ALA A 43 -5.83 9.41 4.20
N SER A 44 -4.52 9.58 3.98
CA SER A 44 -3.90 9.51 2.66
C SER A 44 -3.95 8.10 2.09
N ALA A 45 -3.69 7.08 2.90
CA ALA A 45 -3.81 5.68 2.50
C ALA A 45 -5.25 5.33 2.11
N VAL A 46 -6.24 5.76 2.92
CA VAL A 46 -7.67 5.55 2.61
C VAL A 46 -8.03 6.19 1.27
N ARG A 47 -7.68 7.45 1.05
CA ARG A 47 -7.93 8.16 -0.23
C ARG A 47 -7.28 7.45 -1.41
N ALA A 48 -6.03 7.00 -1.25
CA ALA A 48 -5.31 6.28 -2.31
C ALA A 48 -5.94 4.92 -2.64
N LEU A 49 -6.37 4.17 -1.62
CA LEU A 49 -7.04 2.88 -1.79
C LEU A 49 -8.42 3.05 -2.45
N ALA A 50 -9.19 4.05 -2.01
CA ALA A 50 -10.46 4.47 -2.61
C ALA A 50 -10.32 5.01 -4.04
N GLY A 51 -9.09 5.33 -4.48
CA GLY A 51 -8.80 5.91 -5.79
C GLY A 51 -9.01 7.41 -5.87
N GLU A 52 -9.25 8.09 -4.76
CA GLU A 52 -9.36 9.56 -4.69
C GLU A 52 -7.99 10.24 -4.81
N ALA A 53 -6.91 9.52 -4.49
CA ALA A 53 -5.54 9.96 -4.65
C ALA A 53 -4.74 8.99 -5.53
N ALA A 54 -3.80 9.51 -6.30
CA ALA A 54 -2.88 8.70 -7.08
C ALA A 54 -1.87 7.99 -6.17
N ILE A 55 -1.45 6.78 -6.57
CA ILE A 55 -0.32 6.06 -6.00
C ILE A 55 0.85 6.24 -6.96
N GLY A 56 1.95 6.78 -6.45
CA GLY A 56 3.20 6.95 -7.19
C GLY A 56 4.44 6.94 -6.30
N GLY A 57 4.29 6.52 -5.04
CA GLY A 57 5.41 6.41 -4.11
C GLY A 57 6.46 5.41 -4.61
N ARG A 58 7.72 5.65 -4.23
CA ARG A 58 8.85 4.76 -4.52
C ARG A 58 9.58 4.45 -3.23
N LEU A 59 10.07 3.22 -3.10
CA LEU A 59 10.84 2.80 -1.94
C LEU A 59 12.14 3.61 -1.86
N PRO A 60 12.40 4.34 -0.77
CA PRO A 60 13.66 5.04 -0.54
C PRO A 60 14.78 4.10 -0.07
N ILE A 61 14.44 2.86 0.27
CA ILE A 61 15.33 1.82 0.78
C ILE A 61 15.04 0.47 0.12
N GLU A 62 15.98 -0.47 0.23
CA GLU A 62 15.73 -1.86 -0.13
C GLU A 62 14.93 -2.59 0.97
N LEU A 63 14.00 -3.45 0.55
CA LEU A 63 13.26 -4.38 1.40
C LEU A 63 13.71 -5.81 1.04
N PRO A 64 14.66 -6.38 1.80
CA PRO A 64 15.24 -7.68 1.49
C PRO A 64 14.18 -8.76 1.29
N GLY A 65 14.30 -9.50 0.19
CA GLY A 65 13.35 -10.56 -0.17
C GLY A 65 11.99 -10.09 -0.70
N LEU A 66 11.73 -8.78 -0.73
CA LEU A 66 10.44 -8.21 -1.17
C LEU A 66 10.60 -7.29 -2.40
N ALA A 67 11.44 -6.25 -2.32
CA ALA A 67 11.59 -5.26 -3.38
C ALA A 67 12.88 -4.44 -3.26
N LYS A 68 13.40 -3.97 -4.41
CA LYS A 68 14.61 -3.12 -4.47
C LYS A 68 14.29 -1.66 -4.19
N VAL A 69 15.30 -0.87 -3.80
CA VAL A 69 15.20 0.60 -3.78
C VAL A 69 14.69 1.14 -5.12
N GLY A 70 13.85 2.18 -5.06
CA GLY A 70 13.20 2.76 -6.23
C GLY A 70 12.01 1.96 -6.79
N SER A 71 11.69 0.79 -6.23
CA SER A 71 10.48 0.05 -6.63
C SER A 71 9.22 0.76 -6.15
N GLY A 72 8.11 0.58 -6.87
CA GLY A 72 6.80 1.11 -6.51
C GLY A 72 5.79 0.83 -7.61
N LEU A 73 4.51 1.04 -7.30
CA LEU A 73 3.42 0.90 -8.27
C LEU A 73 2.88 2.28 -8.63
N ASP A 74 2.48 2.43 -9.89
CA ASP A 74 1.76 3.59 -10.37
C ASP A 74 0.28 3.26 -10.53
N ARG A 75 -0.57 4.07 -9.91
CA ARG A 75 -2.02 4.05 -10.08
C ARG A 75 -2.53 5.47 -10.11
N ALA A 76 -3.12 5.89 -11.22
CA ALA A 76 -3.79 7.18 -11.28
C ALA A 76 -4.98 7.22 -10.31
N ALA A 77 -5.32 8.42 -9.82
CA ALA A 77 -6.61 8.62 -9.17
C ALA A 77 -7.73 8.24 -10.15
N ALA A 78 -8.79 7.61 -9.65
CA ALA A 78 -9.99 7.36 -10.43
C ALA A 78 -10.53 8.71 -10.93
N ALA A 79 -10.71 8.82 -12.25
CA ALA A 79 -11.41 9.96 -12.79
C ALA A 79 -12.79 10.04 -12.13
N SER A 80 -13.16 11.21 -11.63
CA SER A 80 -14.52 11.46 -11.14
C SER A 80 -15.49 11.10 -12.27
N THR A 81 -16.12 9.94 -12.16
CA THR A 81 -17.35 9.66 -12.89
C THR A 81 -18.45 10.36 -12.11
N ALA A 82 -18.49 11.69 -12.23
CA ALA A 82 -19.71 12.43 -11.97
C ALA A 82 -20.74 11.89 -12.96
N ALA A 83 -21.65 11.05 -12.47
CA ALA A 83 -22.85 10.69 -13.20
C ALA A 83 -23.55 11.98 -13.61
N LYS A 84 -23.77 12.13 -14.91
CA LYS A 84 -24.63 13.17 -15.49
C LYS A 84 -26.08 12.90 -15.11
#